data_AF-A0A954F875-F1
#
_entry.id   AF-A0A954F875-F1
#
_cell.length_a   1.000
_cell.length_b   1.000
_cell.length_c   1.000
_cell.angle_alpha   90.00
_cell.angle_beta   90.00
_cell.angle_gamma   90.00
#
_symmetry.space_group_name_H-M   'P 1'
#
loop_
_entity.id
_entity.type
_entity.pdbx_description
1 polymer ?
#
loop_
_entity_poly.entity_id
_entity_poly.type
_entity_poly.pdbx_seq_one_letter_code
_entity_poly.pdbx_strand_id
1 'polypeptide(L)'
;HPRSTIATTTEIHDHLRVLWARAGTPHCPEHGEELKGGDASSIARALLADVASEGKAPKGWLVVPLLKGGPDSADAQKEIGSSREALVAAGYARLLVDGEEWKLDGDLAAVPTAAREDLVVDRLSFTESSKARLAEAIEGASEFAAGRFSVVLKGGPRLEYSTHGSCTQCGFEWATGMEPRHFSFNTLVGACPTCSGLGEVVRCDAEMLVDRPEEILLGGADSAISGKLGRYLIKGKGYYEMLLRAVAKSHKIPIEKKPFQDLKPEHKDLILYGKGARAEYKVSFERTAAHHEIHEEFTSEWVGLCGQVDAWHKKSEDPGWTEVLETVMSRKTCRGCEGERLAPGPRAVMVGDLRLPELLGLTVEEALAWVTKLKVKKSMQEAIAPVLGELRSRLGLLDRVG
;
A
#
# COMPACT_ATOMS: atom_id res chain seq x y z
N HIS A 1 20.21 15.22 -13.67
CA HIS A 1 20.00 14.42 -12.43
C HIS A 1 18.75 13.57 -12.62
N PRO A 2 18.74 12.26 -12.30
CA PRO A 2 17.64 11.33 -12.64
C PRO A 2 16.28 11.71 -12.03
N ARG A 3 16.26 12.59 -11.01
CA ARG A 3 15.03 13.07 -10.37
C ARG A 3 14.50 14.40 -10.90
N SER A 4 15.24 15.10 -11.75
CA SER A 4 14.85 16.42 -12.26
C SER A 4 13.79 16.27 -13.36
N THR A 5 12.78 17.14 -13.31
CA THR A 5 11.64 17.26 -14.23
C THR A 5 11.49 18.72 -14.67
N ILE A 6 10.70 18.97 -15.72
CA ILE A 6 10.36 20.33 -16.16
C ILE A 6 9.78 21.14 -14.99
N ALA A 7 8.83 20.57 -14.24
CA ALA A 7 8.18 21.24 -13.11
C ALA A 7 9.17 21.59 -11.97
N THR A 8 10.18 20.75 -11.72
CA THR A 8 11.21 21.09 -10.73
C THR A 8 12.22 22.13 -11.22
N THR A 9 12.57 22.10 -12.51
CA THR A 9 13.53 23.06 -13.09
C THR A 9 12.93 24.46 -13.21
N THR A 10 11.61 24.53 -13.42
CA THR A 10 10.86 25.79 -13.51
C THR A 10 10.28 26.25 -12.17
N GLU A 11 10.59 25.57 -11.07
CA GLU A 11 10.05 25.78 -9.71
C GLU A 11 8.51 25.75 -9.61
N ILE A 12 7.81 25.34 -10.67
CA ILE A 12 6.35 25.11 -10.65
C ILE A 12 6.03 24.09 -9.56
N HIS A 13 6.80 23.01 -9.50
CA HIS A 13 6.62 21.97 -8.50
C HIS A 13 6.71 22.53 -7.07
N ASP A 14 7.64 23.46 -6.79
CA ASP A 14 7.78 24.03 -5.44
C ASP A 14 6.53 24.80 -5.00
N HIS A 15 5.91 25.54 -5.92
CA HIS A 15 4.65 26.25 -5.68
C HIS A 15 3.47 25.27 -5.53
N LEU A 16 3.42 24.22 -6.35
CA LEU A 16 2.42 23.17 -6.24
C LEU A 16 2.48 22.48 -4.87
N ARG A 17 3.67 22.20 -4.34
CA ARG A 17 3.80 21.62 -2.99
C ARG A 17 3.21 22.52 -1.91
N VAL A 18 3.40 23.84 -2.01
CA VAL A 18 2.82 24.80 -1.07
C VAL A 18 1.30 24.82 -1.21
N LEU A 19 0.78 24.84 -2.45
CA LEU A 19 -0.65 24.77 -2.73
C LEU A 19 -1.27 23.50 -2.14
N TRP A 20 -0.70 22.33 -2.40
CA TRP A 20 -1.19 21.05 -1.88
C TRP A 20 -1.13 20.95 -0.35
N ALA A 21 -0.07 21.46 0.26
CA ALA A 21 0.07 21.49 1.71
C ALA A 21 -0.97 22.38 2.40
N ARG A 22 -1.41 23.47 1.74
CA ARG A 22 -2.33 24.45 2.33
C ARG A 22 -3.79 24.25 1.95
N ALA A 23 -4.05 23.76 0.75
CA ALA A 23 -5.39 23.65 0.18
C ALA A 23 -5.86 22.20 0.01
N GLY A 24 -4.97 21.24 0.27
CA GLY A 24 -5.21 19.83 0.02
C GLY A 24 -6.23 19.21 0.97
N THR A 25 -7.06 18.34 0.41
CA THR A 25 -7.92 17.43 1.16
C THR A 25 -7.32 16.03 1.08
N PRO A 26 -6.90 15.42 2.21
CA PRO A 26 -6.32 14.09 2.21
C PRO A 26 -7.40 13.03 1.96
N HIS A 27 -7.07 12.00 1.18
CA HIS A 27 -7.94 10.86 0.92
C HIS A 27 -7.22 9.55 1.21
N CYS A 28 -7.97 8.48 1.46
CA CYS A 28 -7.44 7.14 1.56
C CYS A 28 -6.85 6.71 0.20
N PRO A 29 -5.57 6.28 0.14
CA PRO A 29 -4.95 5.86 -1.12
C PRO A 29 -5.58 4.60 -1.73
N GLU A 30 -6.27 3.78 -0.92
CA GLU A 30 -6.90 2.54 -1.36
C GLU A 30 -8.40 2.72 -1.66
N HIS A 31 -9.12 3.46 -0.82
CA HIS A 31 -10.59 3.57 -0.89
C HIS A 31 -11.08 4.89 -1.49
N GLY A 32 -10.22 5.88 -1.65
CA GLY A 32 -10.60 7.22 -2.13
C GLY A 32 -11.48 8.02 -1.17
N GLU A 33 -11.72 7.53 0.04
CA GLU A 33 -12.50 8.21 1.09
C GLU A 33 -11.78 9.45 1.62
N GLU A 34 -12.49 10.58 1.77
CA GLU A 34 -11.95 11.79 2.41
C GLU A 34 -11.58 11.51 3.87
N LEU A 35 -10.34 11.79 4.23
CA LEU A 35 -9.80 11.62 5.58
C LEU A 35 -10.20 12.81 6.46
N LYS A 36 -11.47 12.82 6.86
CA LYS A 36 -12.06 13.91 7.64
C LYS A 36 -12.12 13.57 9.12
N GLY A 37 -11.25 14.21 9.89
CA GLY A 37 -11.32 14.21 11.35
C GLY A 37 -12.13 15.37 11.91
N GLY A 38 -12.34 15.37 13.22
CA GLY A 38 -13.01 16.44 13.93
C GLY A 38 -13.12 16.17 15.42
N ASP A 39 -13.32 17.22 16.20
CA ASP A 39 -13.67 17.07 17.62
C ASP A 39 -15.06 16.45 17.76
N ALA A 40 -15.28 15.77 18.89
CA ALA A 40 -16.51 15.05 19.15
C ALA A 40 -17.77 15.93 19.08
N SER A 41 -17.69 17.19 19.48
CA SER A 41 -18.82 18.13 19.43
C SER A 41 -19.19 18.54 18.00
N SER A 42 -18.18 18.74 17.15
CA SER A 42 -18.36 19.00 15.72
C SER A 42 -18.96 17.79 15.00
N ILE A 43 -18.44 16.58 15.26
CA ILE A 43 -18.96 15.36 14.65
C ILE A 43 -20.38 15.06 15.15
N ALA A 44 -20.66 15.22 16.45
CA ALA A 44 -22.01 15.08 17.00
C ALA A 44 -23.01 16.00 16.27
N ARG A 45 -22.61 17.24 15.96
CA ARG A 45 -23.46 18.18 15.21
C ARG A 45 -23.69 17.73 13.77
N ALA A 46 -22.64 17.25 13.09
CA ALA A 46 -22.75 16.75 11.72
C ALA A 46 -23.65 15.52 11.66
N LEU A 47 -23.45 14.56 12.57
CA LEU A 47 -24.26 13.36 12.70
C LEU A 47 -25.74 13.69 12.93
N LEU A 48 -26.06 14.62 13.82
CA LEU A 48 -27.44 15.06 14.04
C LEU A 48 -28.09 15.63 12.78
N ALA A 49 -27.31 16.31 11.92
CA ALA A 49 -27.81 16.78 10.64
C ALA A 49 -28.01 15.62 9.64
N ASP A 50 -27.11 14.65 9.60
CA ASP A 50 -27.19 13.47 8.72
C ASP A 50 -28.45 12.64 9.02
N VAL A 51 -28.77 12.45 10.31
CA VAL A 51 -29.93 11.65 10.75
C VAL A 51 -31.24 12.44 10.83
N ALA A 52 -31.23 13.75 10.57
CA ALA A 52 -32.42 14.59 10.69
C ALA A 52 -33.57 14.15 9.76
N SER A 53 -33.23 13.51 8.64
CA SER A 53 -34.19 12.98 7.66
C SER A 53 -34.85 11.66 8.09
N GLU A 54 -34.30 10.98 9.10
CA GLU A 54 -34.73 9.65 9.56
C GLU A 54 -35.88 9.70 10.59
N GLY A 55 -36.38 10.90 10.91
CA GLY A 55 -37.53 11.13 11.78
C GLY A 55 -37.23 12.03 12.98
N LYS A 56 -38.23 12.20 13.87
CA LYS A 56 -38.14 13.15 14.99
C LYS A 56 -37.17 12.73 16.11
N ALA A 57 -36.94 11.43 16.27
CA ALA A 57 -36.08 10.87 17.31
C ALA A 57 -35.59 9.47 16.90
N PRO A 58 -34.79 9.36 15.84
CA PRO A 58 -34.24 8.08 15.41
C PRO A 58 -33.43 7.47 16.55
N LYS A 59 -33.56 6.17 16.74
CA LYS A 59 -32.89 5.41 17.79
C LYS A 59 -31.86 4.49 17.17
N GLY A 60 -30.76 4.27 17.86
CA GLY A 60 -29.73 3.38 17.37
C GLY A 60 -28.58 3.23 18.34
N TRP A 61 -27.46 2.79 17.79
CA TRP A 61 -26.25 2.47 18.52
C TRP A 61 -25.10 3.30 17.99
N LEU A 62 -24.27 3.77 18.91
CA LEU A 62 -22.90 4.18 18.61
C LEU A 62 -22.02 2.96 18.87
N VAL A 63 -21.30 2.52 17.83
CA VAL A 63 -20.53 1.28 17.87
C VAL A 63 -19.11 1.50 17.38
N VAL A 64 -18.18 0.66 17.83
CA VAL A 64 -16.79 0.64 17.35
C VAL A 64 -16.44 -0.76 16.84
N PRO A 65 -15.66 -0.87 15.75
CA PRO A 65 -15.29 -2.18 15.22
C PRO A 65 -14.37 -2.89 16.22
N LEU A 66 -14.69 -4.13 16.57
CA LEU A 66 -13.82 -4.95 17.42
C LEU A 66 -12.54 -5.39 16.71
N LEU A 67 -12.59 -5.49 15.39
CA LEU A 67 -11.47 -5.90 14.54
C LEU A 67 -10.84 -4.70 13.87
N LYS A 68 -9.51 -4.59 13.97
CA LYS A 68 -8.75 -3.47 13.38
C LYS A 68 -8.74 -3.47 11.84
N GLY A 69 -9.21 -4.51 11.15
CA GLY A 69 -9.35 -4.49 9.70
C GLY A 69 -9.98 -5.77 9.15
N GLY A 70 -11.31 -5.77 9.01
CA GLY A 70 -12.06 -6.87 8.40
C GLY A 70 -11.98 -8.22 9.14
N PRO A 71 -12.86 -9.19 8.82
CA PRO A 71 -12.92 -10.48 9.52
C PRO A 71 -11.88 -11.54 9.11
N ASP A 72 -10.89 -11.24 8.26
CA ASP A 72 -10.12 -12.29 7.58
C ASP A 72 -8.70 -12.51 8.14
N SER A 73 -8.59 -13.07 9.35
CA SER A 73 -7.48 -13.97 9.71
C SER A 73 -7.79 -14.83 10.95
N ALA A 74 -7.23 -16.04 11.03
CA ALA A 74 -7.35 -16.89 12.22
C ALA A 74 -6.67 -16.28 13.46
N ASP A 75 -5.72 -15.37 13.26
CA ASP A 75 -5.05 -14.63 14.34
C ASP A 75 -5.95 -13.53 14.92
N ALA A 76 -6.81 -12.91 14.08
CA ALA A 76 -7.77 -11.91 14.51
C ALA A 76 -8.81 -12.46 15.50
N GLN A 77 -9.24 -13.71 15.34
CA GLN A 77 -10.21 -14.36 16.25
C GLN A 77 -9.65 -14.65 17.65
N LYS A 78 -8.36 -14.96 17.75
CA LYS A 78 -7.68 -15.13 19.06
C LYS A 78 -7.50 -13.80 19.79
N GLU A 79 -7.17 -12.73 19.07
CA GLU A 79 -7.16 -11.37 19.63
C GLU A 79 -8.54 -10.95 20.14
N ILE A 80 -9.63 -11.26 19.41
CA ILE A 80 -11.00 -10.97 19.84
C ILE A 80 -11.33 -11.60 21.19
N GLY A 81 -11.02 -12.89 21.38
CA GLY A 81 -11.35 -13.61 22.63
C GLY A 81 -10.73 -12.97 23.87
N SER A 82 -9.42 -12.67 23.82
CA SER A 82 -8.72 -11.98 24.92
C SER A 82 -9.21 -10.54 25.13
N SER A 83 -9.62 -9.88 24.04
CA SER A 83 -10.15 -8.51 24.07
C SER A 83 -11.54 -8.45 24.71
N ARG A 84 -12.39 -9.47 24.53
CA ARG A 84 -13.75 -9.52 25.11
C ARG A 84 -13.74 -9.55 26.64
N GLU A 85 -12.87 -10.35 27.25
CA GLU A 85 -12.74 -10.40 28.72
C GLU A 85 -12.32 -9.03 29.28
N ALA A 86 -11.36 -8.36 28.63
CA ALA A 86 -10.93 -7.02 29.00
C ALA A 86 -12.05 -5.98 28.84
N LEU A 87 -12.86 -6.08 27.79
CA LEU A 87 -14.01 -5.19 27.57
C LEU A 87 -15.11 -5.39 28.61
N VAL A 88 -15.41 -6.64 29.00
CA VAL A 88 -16.33 -6.91 30.12
C VAL A 88 -15.79 -6.33 31.42
N ALA A 89 -14.50 -6.52 31.70
CA ALA A 89 -13.86 -5.94 32.88
C ALA A 89 -13.86 -4.39 32.87
N ALA A 90 -13.80 -3.79 31.68
CA ALA A 90 -13.93 -2.34 31.48
C ALA A 90 -15.40 -1.84 31.55
N GLY A 91 -16.37 -2.74 31.75
CA GLY A 91 -17.77 -2.40 31.95
C GLY A 91 -18.64 -2.41 30.68
N TYR A 92 -18.09 -2.83 29.54
CA TYR A 92 -18.89 -3.02 28.33
C TYR A 92 -19.71 -4.31 28.43
N ALA A 93 -20.94 -4.29 27.91
CA ALA A 93 -21.89 -5.39 28.09
C ALA A 93 -22.53 -5.90 26.80
N ARG A 94 -22.30 -5.23 25.66
CA ARG A 94 -23.10 -5.46 24.44
C ARG A 94 -22.27 -5.44 23.17
N LEU A 95 -22.69 -6.28 22.24
CA LEU A 95 -22.25 -6.31 20.86
C LEU A 95 -23.41 -6.00 19.93
N LEU A 96 -23.09 -5.46 18.77
CA LEU A 96 -23.97 -5.42 17.62
C LEU A 96 -23.39 -6.37 16.57
N VAL A 97 -24.14 -7.43 16.27
CA VAL A 97 -23.76 -8.47 15.32
C VAL A 97 -24.73 -8.40 14.15
N ASP A 98 -24.26 -7.96 12.99
CA ASP A 98 -25.07 -7.74 11.77
C ASP A 98 -26.39 -6.96 12.03
N GLY A 99 -26.35 -6.00 12.96
CA GLY A 99 -27.49 -5.15 13.33
C GLY A 99 -28.37 -5.69 14.46
N GLU A 100 -28.09 -6.89 14.98
CA GLU A 100 -28.76 -7.44 16.15
C GLU A 100 -27.93 -7.23 17.43
N GLU A 101 -28.59 -6.90 18.54
CA GLU A 101 -27.90 -6.65 19.82
C GLU A 101 -27.70 -7.96 20.59
N TRP A 102 -26.46 -8.26 20.92
CA TRP A 102 -26.05 -9.44 21.71
C TRP A 102 -25.41 -9.02 23.02
N LYS A 103 -25.45 -9.91 24.02
CA LYS A 103 -24.67 -9.73 25.26
C LYS A 103 -23.21 -10.10 25.03
N LEU A 104 -22.30 -9.24 25.48
CA LEU A 104 -20.86 -9.46 25.33
C LEU A 104 -20.36 -10.68 26.11
N ASP A 105 -20.94 -10.93 27.28
CA ASP A 105 -20.66 -12.07 28.17
C ASP A 105 -21.60 -13.28 27.92
N GLY A 106 -22.37 -13.24 26.84
CA GLY A 106 -23.31 -14.30 26.48
C GLY A 106 -22.66 -15.48 25.74
N ASP A 107 -23.47 -16.49 25.42
CA ASP A 107 -23.07 -17.56 24.51
C ASP A 107 -23.07 -17.04 23.07
N LEU A 108 -21.85 -16.82 22.54
CA LEU A 108 -21.62 -16.32 21.19
C LEU A 108 -21.25 -17.45 20.21
N ALA A 109 -21.39 -18.73 20.59
CA ALA A 109 -21.11 -19.86 19.70
C ALA A 109 -22.01 -19.89 18.45
N ALA A 110 -23.18 -19.24 18.53
CA ALA A 110 -24.12 -19.11 17.42
C ALA A 110 -23.82 -17.93 16.48
N VAL A 111 -22.89 -17.03 16.83
CA VAL A 111 -22.50 -15.91 15.96
C VAL A 111 -21.74 -16.46 14.76
N PRO A 112 -22.19 -16.21 13.52
CA PRO A 112 -21.47 -16.64 12.34
C PRO A 112 -20.06 -16.07 12.32
N THR A 113 -19.08 -16.89 11.95
CA THR A 113 -17.66 -16.48 11.90
C THR A 113 -17.40 -15.29 10.98
N ALA A 114 -18.25 -15.10 9.96
CA ALA A 114 -18.16 -14.00 9.01
C ALA A 114 -19.01 -12.78 9.38
N ALA A 115 -19.74 -12.81 10.50
CA ALA A 115 -20.60 -11.71 10.91
C ALA A 115 -19.76 -10.48 11.29
N ARG A 116 -20.27 -9.28 11.02
CA ARG A 116 -19.64 -8.05 11.51
C ARG A 116 -20.01 -7.87 12.97
N GLU A 117 -18.99 -7.89 13.83
CA GLU A 117 -19.15 -7.64 15.25
C GLU A 117 -18.60 -6.25 15.61
N ASP A 118 -19.49 -5.40 16.11
CA ASP A 118 -19.12 -4.12 16.68
C ASP A 118 -19.41 -4.08 18.19
N LEU A 119 -18.54 -3.45 18.95
CA LEU A 119 -18.79 -3.16 20.35
C LEU A 119 -19.79 -2.00 20.45
N VAL A 120 -20.85 -2.20 21.23
CA VAL A 120 -21.80 -1.11 21.51
C VAL A 120 -21.24 -0.22 22.61
N VAL A 121 -20.91 1.02 22.26
CA VAL A 121 -20.42 2.03 23.20
C VAL A 121 -21.58 2.74 23.89
N ASP A 122 -22.57 3.20 23.12
CA ASP A 122 -23.78 3.81 23.68
C ASP A 122 -25.02 3.52 22.82
N ARG A 123 -26.20 3.67 23.43
CA ARG A 123 -27.53 3.56 22.80
C ARG A 123 -28.25 4.88 22.99
N LEU A 124 -28.52 5.54 21.88
CA LEU A 124 -28.95 6.92 21.85
C LEU A 124 -30.25 7.06 21.07
N SER A 125 -31.04 8.07 21.46
CA SER A 125 -32.02 8.68 20.57
C SER A 125 -31.35 9.93 20.03
N PHE A 126 -31.13 10.01 18.73
CA PHE A 126 -30.34 11.08 18.12
C PHE A 126 -31.24 12.31 17.92
N THR A 127 -31.18 13.23 18.89
CA THR A 127 -31.93 14.49 18.90
C THR A 127 -31.03 15.64 19.34
N GLU A 128 -31.44 16.89 19.12
CA GLU A 128 -30.67 18.04 19.59
C GLU A 128 -30.42 18.02 21.11
N SER A 129 -31.36 17.49 21.89
CA SER A 129 -31.19 17.34 23.35
C SER A 129 -30.15 16.28 23.73
N SER A 130 -29.83 15.32 22.85
CA SER A 130 -28.84 14.28 23.12
C SER A 130 -27.41 14.66 22.74
N LYS A 131 -27.20 15.87 22.19
CA LYS A 131 -25.92 16.29 21.61
C LYS A 131 -24.73 16.21 22.56
N ALA A 132 -24.90 16.63 23.82
CA ALA A 132 -23.83 16.57 24.83
C ALA A 132 -23.42 15.14 25.13
N ARG A 133 -24.40 14.25 25.37
CA ARG A 133 -24.16 12.82 25.58
C ARG A 133 -23.56 12.14 24.35
N LEU A 134 -23.98 12.54 23.15
CA LEU A 134 -23.39 12.04 21.91
C LEU A 134 -21.92 12.43 21.80
N ALA A 135 -21.56 13.66 22.14
CA ALA A 135 -20.15 14.08 22.16
C ALA A 135 -19.34 13.26 23.17
N GLU A 136 -19.83 13.06 24.40
CA GLU A 136 -19.18 12.20 25.41
C GLU A 136 -19.02 10.76 24.92
N ALA A 137 -20.05 10.20 24.26
CA ALA A 137 -19.98 8.85 23.69
C ALA A 137 -18.98 8.74 22.53
N ILE A 138 -18.86 9.79 21.70
CA ILE A 138 -17.86 9.86 20.62
C ILE A 138 -16.44 9.97 21.21
N GLU A 139 -16.24 10.75 22.27
CA GLU A 139 -14.94 10.82 22.97
C GLU A 139 -14.56 9.44 23.52
N GLY A 140 -15.48 8.75 24.19
CA GLY A 140 -15.25 7.39 24.68
C GLY A 140 -14.96 6.39 23.56
N ALA A 141 -15.62 6.53 22.41
CA ALA A 141 -15.38 5.70 21.24
C ALA A 141 -14.05 6.02 20.52
N SER A 142 -13.57 7.26 20.61
CA SER A 142 -12.36 7.73 19.92
C SER A 142 -11.10 6.98 20.37
N GLU A 143 -11.07 6.48 21.60
CA GLU A 143 -9.98 5.66 22.14
C GLU A 143 -9.85 4.30 21.44
N PHE A 144 -10.86 3.90 20.67
CA PHE A 144 -10.88 2.64 19.94
C PHE A 144 -10.58 2.83 18.45
N ALA A 145 -10.04 1.79 17.83
CA ALA A 145 -9.94 1.64 16.38
C ALA A 145 -9.37 2.85 15.58
N ALA A 146 -8.44 3.61 16.17
CA ALA A 146 -7.87 4.85 15.61
C ALA A 146 -8.92 5.93 15.34
N GLY A 147 -9.80 6.16 16.32
CA GLY A 147 -10.85 7.17 16.25
C GLY A 147 -12.07 6.76 15.41
N ARG A 148 -12.11 5.52 14.90
CA ARG A 148 -13.19 5.04 14.04
C ARG A 148 -14.37 4.55 14.84
N PHE A 149 -15.55 5.01 14.46
CA PHE A 149 -16.80 4.55 15.02
C PHE A 149 -17.92 4.65 13.98
N SER A 150 -19.03 4.00 14.28
CA SER A 150 -20.20 4.01 13.41
C SER A 150 -21.45 4.31 14.22
N VAL A 151 -22.43 4.91 13.55
CA VAL A 151 -23.79 4.99 14.05
C VAL A 151 -24.69 4.11 13.22
N VAL A 152 -25.30 3.14 13.88
CA VAL A 152 -26.26 2.21 13.26
C VAL A 152 -27.65 2.59 13.75
N LEU A 153 -28.50 3.07 12.83
CA LEU A 153 -29.89 3.37 13.16
C LEU A 153 -30.73 2.09 13.14
N LYS A 154 -31.67 1.98 14.08
CA LYS A 154 -32.57 0.84 14.18
C LYS A 154 -33.51 0.81 12.97
N GLY A 155 -33.28 -0.15 12.06
CA GLY A 155 -34.02 -0.26 10.79
C GLY A 155 -33.65 0.80 9.77
N GLY A 156 -32.49 1.46 9.92
CA GLY A 156 -32.02 2.54 9.05
C GLY A 156 -30.57 2.35 8.61
N PRO A 157 -29.93 3.43 8.11
CA PRO A 157 -28.56 3.35 7.59
C PRO A 157 -27.51 3.16 8.69
N ARG A 158 -26.33 2.69 8.25
CA ARG A 158 -25.08 2.78 9.00
C ARG A 158 -24.28 3.96 8.49
N LEU A 159 -23.87 4.84 9.40
CA LEU A 159 -23.04 6.01 9.14
C LEU A 159 -21.67 5.79 9.76
N GLU A 160 -20.61 6.01 9.01
CA GLU A 160 -19.22 5.76 9.42
C GLU A 160 -18.51 7.09 9.67
N TYR A 161 -17.75 7.19 10.76
CA TYR A 161 -17.07 8.40 11.17
C TYR A 161 -15.65 8.11 11.71
N SER A 162 -14.80 9.13 11.66
CA SER A 162 -13.48 9.11 12.30
C SER A 162 -13.22 10.43 13.03
N THR A 163 -12.79 10.36 14.28
CA THR A 163 -12.32 11.54 15.04
C THR A 163 -10.92 11.96 14.60
N HIS A 164 -10.06 11.00 14.28
CA HIS A 164 -8.66 11.25 13.90
C HIS A 164 -8.49 11.60 12.40
N GLY A 165 -9.51 11.37 11.57
CA GLY A 165 -9.38 11.47 10.12
C GLY A 165 -8.70 10.24 9.51
N SER A 166 -8.94 9.07 10.09
CA SER A 166 -8.59 7.77 9.52
C SER A 166 -9.68 7.28 8.56
N CYS A 167 -9.29 6.49 7.56
CA CYS A 167 -10.22 5.85 6.62
C CYS A 167 -11.12 4.88 7.38
N THR A 168 -12.44 5.03 7.25
CA THR A 168 -13.38 4.19 8.01
C THR A 168 -13.32 2.73 7.60
N GLN A 169 -12.90 2.42 6.37
CA GLN A 169 -12.79 1.05 5.84
C GLN A 169 -11.50 0.33 6.31
N CYS A 170 -10.32 0.87 5.97
CA CYS A 170 -9.03 0.20 6.26
C CYS A 170 -8.27 0.75 7.48
N GLY A 171 -8.72 1.86 8.08
CA GLY A 171 -8.04 2.50 9.20
C GLY A 171 -6.79 3.29 8.81
N PHE A 172 -6.51 3.47 7.50
CA PHE A 172 -5.39 4.30 7.04
C PHE A 172 -5.50 5.72 7.60
N GLU A 173 -4.47 6.18 8.29
CA GLU A 173 -4.37 7.52 8.84
C GLU A 173 -3.08 8.17 8.34
N TRP A 174 -3.15 9.45 7.98
CA TRP A 174 -1.96 10.22 7.66
C TRP A 174 -1.47 11.00 8.88
N ALA A 175 -0.58 10.36 9.65
CA ALA A 175 -0.03 10.93 10.89
C ALA A 175 1.09 11.98 10.71
N THR A 176 1.79 12.03 9.57
CA THR A 176 2.99 12.89 9.37
C THR A 176 2.70 14.37 9.05
N GLY A 177 1.43 14.76 8.91
CA GLY A 177 1.01 16.13 8.63
C GLY A 177 1.14 16.55 7.15
N MET A 178 0.59 17.73 6.82
CA MET A 178 0.53 18.26 5.44
C MET A 178 1.45 19.46 5.24
N GLU A 179 2.75 19.23 5.36
CA GLU A 179 3.79 20.22 5.00
C GLU A 179 4.25 20.09 3.53
N PRO A 180 4.77 21.16 2.90
CA PRO A 180 5.23 21.12 1.50
C PRO A 180 6.26 20.03 1.20
N ARG A 181 7.11 19.65 2.17
CA ARG A 181 8.10 18.59 2.00
C ARG A 181 7.49 17.21 1.72
N HIS A 182 6.26 16.95 2.17
CA HIS A 182 5.57 15.68 1.92
C HIS A 182 5.13 15.53 0.46
N PHE A 183 4.95 16.64 -0.25
CA PHE A 183 4.61 16.65 -1.66
C PHE A 183 5.86 16.66 -2.56
N SER A 184 7.02 16.31 -2.00
CA SER A 184 8.28 16.25 -2.74
C SER A 184 8.77 14.82 -2.87
N PHE A 185 8.84 14.30 -4.10
CA PHE A 185 9.50 13.02 -4.38
C PHE A 185 11.03 13.07 -4.19
N ASN A 186 11.60 14.23 -3.84
CA ASN A 186 13.01 14.38 -3.51
C ASN A 186 13.29 14.27 -2.00
N THR A 187 12.26 14.20 -1.16
CA THR A 187 12.43 14.07 0.30
C THR A 187 12.10 12.64 0.73
N LEU A 188 12.70 12.17 1.82
CA LEU A 188 12.44 10.83 2.35
C LEU A 188 10.96 10.63 2.71
N VAL A 189 10.33 11.68 3.27
CA VAL A 189 8.94 11.63 3.75
C VAL A 189 7.89 11.77 2.65
N GLY A 190 8.25 12.37 1.51
CA GLY A 190 7.34 12.55 0.38
C GLY A 190 7.54 11.53 -0.75
N ALA A 191 8.71 10.92 -0.84
CA ALA A 191 9.04 9.95 -1.88
C ALA A 191 8.35 8.60 -1.66
N CYS A 192 7.95 7.97 -2.76
CA CYS A 192 7.50 6.58 -2.74
C CYS A 192 8.59 5.70 -2.10
N PRO A 193 8.28 4.91 -1.05
CA PRO A 193 9.27 4.11 -0.33
C PRO A 193 9.87 3.00 -1.20
N THR A 194 9.13 2.52 -2.21
CA THR A 194 9.54 1.42 -3.09
C THR A 194 10.62 1.84 -4.10
N CYS A 195 10.53 3.06 -4.65
CA CYS A 195 11.47 3.55 -5.67
C CYS A 195 12.26 4.79 -5.23
N SER A 196 12.12 5.21 -3.97
CA SER A 196 12.73 6.42 -3.43
C SER A 196 12.51 7.65 -4.31
N GLY A 197 11.29 7.79 -4.84
CA GLY A 197 10.88 8.96 -5.63
C GLY A 197 11.43 9.01 -7.06
N LEU A 198 11.91 7.88 -7.59
CA LEU A 198 12.29 7.76 -9.01
C LEU A 198 11.09 7.54 -9.92
N GLY A 199 10.06 6.83 -9.46
CA GLY A 199 8.91 6.39 -10.29
C GLY A 199 9.19 5.10 -11.06
N GLU A 200 10.45 4.72 -11.16
CA GLU A 200 10.92 3.49 -11.79
C GLU A 200 11.80 2.69 -10.82
N VAL A 201 11.90 1.39 -11.08
CA VAL A 201 12.81 0.47 -10.40
C VAL A 201 13.61 -0.28 -11.46
N VAL A 202 14.90 -0.47 -11.21
CA VAL A 202 15.75 -1.35 -12.02
C VAL A 202 15.54 -2.78 -11.52
N ARG A 203 15.08 -3.67 -12.40
CA ARG A 203 14.76 -5.06 -12.09
C ARG A 203 15.29 -5.97 -13.17
N CYS A 204 15.59 -7.21 -12.81
CA CYS A 204 15.91 -8.26 -13.77
C CYS A 204 14.82 -8.39 -14.83
N ASP A 205 15.25 -8.40 -16.09
CA ASP A 205 14.40 -8.66 -17.24
C ASP A 205 14.62 -10.10 -17.69
N ALA A 206 13.56 -10.91 -17.64
CA ALA A 206 13.67 -12.33 -17.95
C ALA A 206 14.04 -12.60 -19.41
N GLU A 207 13.63 -11.73 -20.33
CA GLU A 207 13.96 -11.86 -21.75
C GLU A 207 15.44 -11.53 -22.02
N MET A 208 16.03 -10.66 -21.20
CA MET A 208 17.48 -10.38 -21.27
C MET A 208 18.31 -11.42 -20.52
N LEU A 209 17.78 -11.96 -19.41
CA LEU A 209 18.46 -13.00 -18.64
C LEU A 209 18.51 -14.33 -19.41
N VAL A 210 17.40 -14.76 -20.00
CA VAL A 210 17.32 -15.98 -20.79
C VAL A 210 17.52 -15.64 -22.27
N ASP A 211 18.78 -15.50 -22.65
CA ASP A 211 19.20 -15.05 -23.97
C ASP A 211 19.13 -16.11 -25.08
N ARG A 212 19.00 -17.38 -24.70
CA ARG A 212 18.87 -18.54 -25.62
C ARG A 212 17.70 -19.44 -25.21
N PRO A 213 16.44 -19.00 -25.33
CA PRO A 213 15.29 -19.73 -24.82
C PRO A 213 15.04 -21.09 -25.52
N GLU A 214 15.61 -21.31 -26.70
CA GLU A 214 15.64 -22.57 -27.44
C GLU A 214 16.55 -23.63 -26.82
N GLU A 215 17.43 -23.26 -25.90
CA GLU A 215 18.31 -24.17 -25.20
C GLU A 215 17.75 -24.65 -23.86
N ILE A 216 18.31 -25.72 -23.32
CA ILE A 216 17.96 -26.21 -21.98
C ILE A 216 18.67 -25.37 -20.89
N LEU A 217 18.05 -25.24 -19.72
CA LEU A 217 18.63 -24.46 -18.62
C LEU A 217 19.95 -25.06 -18.11
N LEU A 218 20.04 -26.38 -18.00
CA LEU A 218 21.25 -27.06 -17.49
C LEU A 218 22.09 -27.70 -18.61
N GLY A 219 22.27 -26.97 -19.71
CA GLY A 219 22.99 -27.41 -20.93
C GLY A 219 24.51 -27.23 -20.92
N GLY A 220 25.09 -26.72 -19.83
CA GLY A 220 26.55 -26.56 -19.71
C GLY A 220 27.10 -25.35 -20.48
N ALA A 221 27.73 -25.54 -21.64
CA ALA A 221 28.27 -24.42 -22.43
C ALA A 221 27.17 -23.69 -23.21
N ASP A 222 26.20 -24.45 -23.69
CA ASP A 222 25.11 -23.99 -24.54
C ASP A 222 23.80 -23.93 -23.76
N SER A 223 23.86 -23.39 -22.53
CA SER A 223 22.66 -23.21 -21.71
C SER A 223 21.87 -21.97 -22.09
N ALA A 224 20.57 -21.99 -21.75
CA ALA A 224 19.62 -20.91 -22.03
C ALA A 224 19.97 -19.54 -21.42
N ILE A 225 20.91 -19.52 -20.47
CA ILE A 225 21.52 -18.30 -19.91
C ILE A 225 23.01 -18.38 -20.20
N SER A 226 23.53 -17.42 -20.96
CA SER A 226 24.95 -17.35 -21.30
C SER A 226 25.79 -16.49 -20.34
N GLY A 227 27.07 -16.32 -20.68
CA GLY A 227 27.97 -15.39 -20.01
C GLY A 227 28.31 -15.72 -18.55
N LYS A 228 28.71 -14.68 -17.80
CA LYS A 228 29.07 -14.82 -16.39
C LYS A 228 27.86 -15.23 -15.55
N LEU A 229 26.68 -14.69 -15.82
CA LEU A 229 25.46 -14.99 -15.07
C LEU A 229 25.06 -16.46 -15.19
N GLY A 230 25.13 -17.04 -16.39
CA GLY A 230 24.93 -18.48 -16.58
C GLY A 230 25.86 -19.30 -15.68
N ARG A 231 27.14 -18.93 -15.59
CA ARG A 231 28.10 -19.57 -14.68
C ARG A 231 27.66 -19.53 -13.22
N TYR A 232 27.13 -18.42 -12.72
CA TYR A 232 26.76 -18.35 -11.29
C TYR A 232 25.40 -18.96 -10.98
N LEU A 233 24.45 -18.84 -11.89
CA LEU A 233 23.05 -19.23 -11.66
C LEU A 233 22.79 -20.71 -11.98
N ILE A 234 23.41 -21.23 -13.04
CA ILE A 234 23.01 -22.51 -13.64
C ILE A 234 24.17 -23.42 -14.04
N LYS A 235 25.44 -22.99 -13.88
CA LYS A 235 26.61 -23.76 -14.34
C LYS A 235 27.76 -23.79 -13.32
N GLY A 236 27.86 -24.91 -12.64
CA GLY A 236 28.84 -25.19 -11.60
C GLY A 236 28.08 -25.68 -10.40
N LYS A 237 28.51 -26.79 -9.80
CA LYS A 237 27.96 -27.43 -8.58
C LYS A 237 28.05 -26.51 -7.34
N GLY A 238 27.59 -25.28 -7.47
CA GLY A 238 27.53 -24.24 -6.47
C GLY A 238 26.08 -23.97 -6.12
N TYR A 239 25.91 -23.27 -5.00
CA TYR A 239 24.65 -23.08 -4.30
C TYR A 239 23.39 -22.91 -5.18
N TYR A 240 23.40 -21.97 -6.15
CA TYR A 240 22.21 -21.60 -6.92
C TYR A 240 21.76 -22.65 -7.94
N GLU A 241 22.70 -23.31 -8.63
CA GLU A 241 22.36 -24.40 -9.55
C GLU A 241 21.70 -25.54 -8.76
N MET A 242 22.20 -25.82 -7.57
CA MET A 242 21.75 -26.93 -6.73
C MET A 242 20.37 -26.67 -6.15
N LEU A 243 20.12 -25.44 -5.72
CA LEU A 243 18.80 -25.00 -5.33
C LEU A 243 17.81 -25.06 -6.50
N LEU A 244 18.19 -24.60 -7.69
CA LEU A 244 17.37 -24.72 -8.91
C LEU A 244 17.01 -26.18 -9.22
N ARG A 245 17.98 -27.11 -9.09
CA ARG A 245 17.75 -28.56 -9.25
C ARG A 245 16.75 -29.10 -8.22
N ALA A 246 16.88 -28.71 -6.95
CA ALA A 246 15.96 -29.13 -5.90
C ALA A 246 14.53 -28.61 -6.16
N VAL A 247 14.40 -27.35 -6.59
CA VAL A 247 13.11 -26.75 -6.99
C VAL A 247 12.51 -27.51 -8.17
N ALA A 248 13.28 -27.72 -9.24
CA ALA A 248 12.80 -28.42 -10.42
C ALA A 248 12.41 -29.87 -10.11
N LYS A 249 13.15 -30.59 -9.26
CA LYS A 249 12.82 -31.94 -8.81
C LYS A 249 11.50 -31.97 -8.02
N SER A 250 11.33 -31.03 -7.09
CA SER A 250 10.13 -30.90 -6.25
C SER A 250 8.85 -30.67 -7.07
N HIS A 251 8.97 -29.93 -8.18
CA HIS A 251 7.87 -29.58 -9.08
C HIS A 251 7.85 -30.38 -10.39
N LYS A 252 8.72 -31.41 -10.53
CA LYS A 252 8.84 -32.28 -11.71
C LYS A 252 9.05 -31.50 -13.03
N ILE A 253 9.86 -30.45 -12.98
CA ILE A 253 10.16 -29.59 -14.14
C ILE A 253 11.34 -30.18 -14.92
N PRO A 254 11.21 -30.43 -16.23
CA PRO A 254 12.25 -31.09 -17.03
C PRO A 254 13.36 -30.11 -17.49
N ILE A 255 14.00 -29.40 -16.56
CA ILE A 255 15.00 -28.35 -16.85
C ILE A 255 16.29 -28.84 -17.54
N GLU A 256 16.54 -30.16 -17.53
CA GLU A 256 17.68 -30.81 -18.19
C GLU A 256 17.31 -31.43 -19.55
N LYS A 257 16.02 -31.50 -19.89
CA LYS A 257 15.52 -32.30 -21.02
C LYS A 257 14.74 -31.49 -22.05
N LYS A 258 14.19 -30.34 -21.66
CA LYS A 258 13.38 -29.49 -22.52
C LYS A 258 13.99 -28.10 -22.64
N PRO A 259 13.97 -27.51 -23.85
CA PRO A 259 14.23 -26.09 -24.04
C PRO A 259 13.43 -25.22 -23.08
N PHE A 260 14.00 -24.10 -22.65
CA PHE A 260 13.33 -23.18 -21.74
C PHE A 260 11.98 -22.71 -22.31
N GLN A 261 11.94 -22.39 -23.61
CA GLN A 261 10.74 -21.93 -24.31
C GLN A 261 9.59 -22.96 -24.29
N ASP A 262 9.91 -24.25 -24.21
CA ASP A 262 8.93 -25.35 -24.21
C ASP A 262 8.41 -25.69 -22.80
N LEU A 263 8.93 -25.03 -21.77
CA LEU A 263 8.39 -25.15 -20.42
C LEU A 263 7.03 -24.47 -20.32
N LYS A 264 6.15 -25.03 -19.49
CA LYS A 264 4.84 -24.44 -19.19
C LYS A 264 5.00 -23.03 -18.59
N PRO A 265 4.08 -22.10 -18.85
CA PRO A 265 4.14 -20.75 -18.27
C PRO A 265 4.34 -20.74 -16.75
N GLU A 266 3.61 -21.59 -16.02
CA GLU A 266 3.74 -21.74 -14.56
C GLU A 266 5.16 -22.16 -14.12
N HIS A 267 5.80 -23.05 -14.89
CA HIS A 267 7.17 -23.48 -14.60
C HIS A 267 8.18 -22.36 -14.87
N LYS A 268 7.98 -21.58 -15.94
CA LYS A 268 8.81 -20.40 -16.23
C LYS A 268 8.66 -19.36 -15.12
N ASP A 269 7.43 -19.10 -14.68
CA ASP A 269 7.12 -18.19 -13.60
C ASP A 269 7.75 -18.62 -12.26
N LEU A 270 7.73 -19.93 -11.95
CA LEU A 270 8.41 -20.48 -10.78
C LEU A 270 9.93 -20.31 -10.90
N ILE A 271 10.53 -20.66 -12.03
CA ILE A 271 11.99 -20.59 -12.22
C ILE A 271 12.48 -19.14 -12.17
N LEU A 272 11.82 -18.22 -12.87
CA LEU A 272 12.27 -16.85 -13.01
C LEU A 272 11.96 -16.01 -11.77
N TYR A 273 10.76 -16.16 -11.20
CA TYR A 273 10.22 -15.24 -10.19
C TYR A 273 9.84 -15.90 -8.87
N GLY A 274 10.04 -17.22 -8.72
CA GLY A 274 9.66 -17.94 -7.51
C GLY A 274 8.15 -18.08 -7.30
N LYS A 275 7.31 -17.75 -8.30
CA LYS A 275 5.84 -17.86 -8.16
C LYS A 275 5.43 -19.32 -7.99
N GLY A 276 4.63 -19.61 -6.97
CA GLY A 276 4.24 -20.98 -6.64
C GLY A 276 5.34 -21.78 -5.94
N ALA A 277 6.39 -21.11 -5.45
CA ALA A 277 7.40 -21.76 -4.65
C ALA A 277 6.83 -22.27 -3.32
N ARG A 278 7.35 -23.40 -2.85
CA ARG A 278 7.15 -23.83 -1.45
C ARG A 278 7.88 -22.87 -0.52
N ALA A 279 7.48 -22.86 0.75
CA ALA A 279 8.17 -22.09 1.79
C ALA A 279 9.68 -22.35 1.78
N GLU A 280 10.09 -23.62 1.75
CA GLU A 280 11.49 -24.01 1.70
C GLU A 280 11.73 -25.22 0.81
N TYR A 281 12.96 -25.32 0.30
CA TYR A 281 13.48 -26.46 -0.43
C TYR A 281 14.67 -27.04 0.29
N LYS A 282 14.67 -28.36 0.46
CA LYS A 282 15.82 -29.12 0.96
C LYS A 282 16.79 -29.36 -0.19
N VAL A 283 18.02 -28.90 -0.02
CA VAL A 283 19.13 -29.15 -0.94
C VAL A 283 20.10 -30.08 -0.24
N SER A 284 20.39 -31.22 -0.85
CA SER A 284 21.38 -32.19 -0.38
C SER A 284 22.39 -32.45 -1.47
N PHE A 285 23.67 -32.49 -1.11
CA PHE A 285 24.70 -32.87 -2.05
C PHE A 285 25.95 -33.45 -1.44
N GLU A 286 26.63 -34.21 -2.30
CA GLU A 286 27.85 -34.91 -2.00
C GLU A 286 28.97 -34.29 -2.85
N ARG A 287 30.00 -33.77 -2.21
CA ARG A 287 31.22 -33.32 -2.88
C ARG A 287 32.41 -34.14 -2.39
N THR A 288 33.09 -34.80 -3.33
CA THR A 288 34.38 -35.43 -3.05
C THR A 288 35.48 -34.38 -3.17
N ALA A 289 36.12 -34.03 -2.05
CA ALA A 289 37.30 -33.18 -2.03
C ALA A 289 38.42 -33.94 -1.32
N ALA A 290 39.57 -34.11 -1.99
CA ALA A 290 40.81 -34.67 -1.44
C ALA A 290 40.59 -35.84 -0.43
N HIS A 291 39.96 -36.92 -0.90
CA HIS A 291 39.71 -38.17 -0.16
C HIS A 291 38.65 -38.15 0.96
N HIS A 292 37.84 -37.10 1.08
CA HIS A 292 36.66 -37.09 1.96
C HIS A 292 35.37 -36.88 1.17
N GLU A 293 34.35 -37.67 1.49
CA GLU A 293 32.96 -37.41 1.08
C GLU A 293 32.37 -36.38 2.04
N ILE A 294 32.10 -35.19 1.52
CA ILE A 294 31.44 -34.12 2.26
C ILE A 294 29.96 -34.16 1.87
N HIS A 295 29.11 -34.44 2.85
CA HIS A 295 27.65 -34.35 2.74
C HIS A 295 27.21 -33.02 3.34
N GLU A 296 26.65 -32.15 2.52
CA GLU A 296 26.06 -30.89 2.97
C GLU A 296 24.55 -30.89 2.70
N GLU A 297 23.79 -30.60 3.74
CA GLU A 297 22.35 -30.40 3.67
C GLU A 297 22.01 -29.00 4.17
N PHE A 298 21.19 -28.28 3.41
CA PHE A 298 20.63 -27.01 3.83
C PHE A 298 19.21 -26.83 3.33
N THR A 299 18.46 -25.97 4.00
CA THR A 299 17.16 -25.48 3.54
C THR A 299 17.29 -24.06 3.02
N SER A 300 16.58 -23.75 1.94
CA SER A 300 16.53 -22.39 1.42
C SER A 300 15.22 -22.09 0.72
N GLU A 301 14.82 -20.83 0.76
CA GLU A 301 13.72 -20.28 -0.02
C GLU A 301 14.13 -20.10 -1.48
N TRP A 302 13.17 -20.21 -2.40
CA TRP A 302 13.39 -19.97 -3.82
C TRP A 302 12.76 -18.66 -4.27
N VAL A 303 13.59 -17.65 -4.48
CA VAL A 303 13.17 -16.32 -4.96
C VAL A 303 13.12 -16.21 -6.49
N GLY A 304 13.52 -17.26 -7.22
CA GLY A 304 13.67 -17.26 -8.67
C GLY A 304 15.00 -16.68 -9.15
N LEU A 305 15.35 -16.98 -10.40
CA LEU A 305 16.60 -16.50 -11.02
C LEU A 305 16.66 -14.97 -11.11
N CYS A 306 15.55 -14.33 -11.51
CA CYS A 306 15.50 -12.87 -11.54
C CYS A 306 15.46 -12.27 -10.13
N GLY A 307 14.77 -12.90 -9.19
CA GLY A 307 14.81 -12.49 -7.79
C GLY A 307 16.22 -12.55 -7.20
N GLN A 308 17.03 -13.52 -7.64
CA GLN A 308 18.42 -13.63 -7.23
C GLN A 308 19.30 -12.52 -7.83
N VAL A 309 19.12 -12.21 -9.12
CA VAL A 309 19.79 -11.08 -9.79
C VAL A 309 19.45 -9.77 -9.09
N ASP A 310 18.17 -9.53 -8.79
CA ASP A 310 17.72 -8.35 -8.05
C ASP A 310 18.36 -8.26 -6.65
N ALA A 311 18.45 -9.38 -5.94
CA ALA A 311 19.07 -9.45 -4.62
C ALA A 311 20.58 -9.18 -4.66
N TRP A 312 21.28 -9.67 -5.68
CA TRP A 312 22.69 -9.37 -5.90
C TRP A 312 22.90 -7.90 -6.22
N HIS A 313 22.12 -7.31 -7.13
CA HIS A 313 22.24 -5.91 -7.50
C HIS A 313 22.04 -4.99 -6.29
N LYS A 314 21.04 -5.29 -5.44
CA LYS A 314 20.76 -4.52 -4.22
C LYS A 314 21.91 -4.56 -3.20
N LYS A 315 22.70 -5.64 -3.16
CA LYS A 315 23.76 -5.85 -2.16
C LYS A 315 25.17 -5.60 -2.71
N SER A 316 25.33 -5.42 -4.02
CA SER A 316 26.65 -5.34 -4.63
C SER A 316 27.31 -3.98 -4.39
N GLU A 317 28.57 -4.03 -3.97
CA GLU A 317 29.46 -2.86 -3.87
C GLU A 317 30.57 -2.91 -4.95
N ASP A 318 30.60 -3.94 -5.79
CA ASP A 318 31.60 -4.14 -6.85
C ASP A 318 31.07 -3.57 -8.17
N PRO A 319 31.65 -2.46 -8.69
CA PRO A 319 31.20 -1.86 -9.95
C PRO A 319 31.24 -2.82 -11.14
N GLY A 320 32.24 -3.70 -11.21
CA GLY A 320 32.38 -4.65 -12.32
C GLY A 320 31.34 -5.76 -12.27
N TRP A 321 30.86 -6.13 -11.09
CA TRP A 321 29.73 -7.06 -10.94
C TRP A 321 28.40 -6.36 -11.21
N THR A 322 28.22 -5.13 -10.74
CA THR A 322 27.04 -4.31 -11.03
C THR A 322 26.85 -4.12 -12.53
N GLU A 323 27.91 -3.81 -13.28
CA GLU A 323 27.84 -3.69 -14.75
C GLU A 323 27.34 -4.99 -15.40
N VAL A 324 27.81 -6.15 -14.94
CA VAL A 324 27.33 -7.46 -15.43
C VAL A 324 25.85 -7.68 -15.11
N LEU A 325 25.41 -7.35 -13.90
CA LEU A 325 23.99 -7.49 -13.53
C LEU A 325 23.10 -6.55 -14.35
N GLU A 326 23.53 -5.30 -14.55
CA GLU A 326 22.77 -4.31 -15.31
C GLU A 326 22.58 -4.68 -16.79
N THR A 327 23.41 -5.58 -17.37
CA THR A 327 23.19 -6.09 -18.74
C THR A 327 21.89 -6.86 -18.92
N VAL A 328 21.35 -7.43 -17.84
CA VAL A 328 20.10 -8.21 -17.86
C VAL A 328 18.97 -7.54 -17.08
N MET A 329 19.12 -6.26 -16.76
CA MET A 329 18.13 -5.49 -16.03
C MET A 329 17.54 -4.41 -16.93
N SER A 330 16.26 -4.13 -16.70
CA SER A 330 15.58 -3.03 -17.36
C SER A 330 14.85 -2.17 -16.35
N ARG A 331 14.61 -0.91 -16.74
CA ARG A 331 13.80 0.00 -15.94
C ARG A 331 12.34 -0.37 -16.11
N LYS A 332 11.66 -0.61 -15.00
CA LYS A 332 10.22 -0.88 -14.96
C LYS A 332 9.54 0.17 -14.11
N THR A 333 8.31 0.52 -14.48
CA THR A 333 7.46 1.39 -13.66
C THR A 333 7.31 0.81 -12.25
N CYS A 334 7.49 1.66 -11.25
CA CYS A 334 7.40 1.25 -9.86
C CYS A 334 5.96 0.86 -9.51
N ARG A 335 5.71 -0.41 -9.18
CA ARG A 335 4.36 -0.89 -8.80
C ARG A 335 3.79 -0.21 -7.54
N GLY A 336 4.64 0.25 -6.62
CA GLY A 336 4.18 0.87 -5.37
C GLY A 336 3.63 2.29 -5.52
N CYS A 337 3.96 3.00 -6.61
CA CYS A 337 3.41 4.33 -6.89
C CYS A 337 2.93 4.48 -8.33
N GLU A 338 2.97 3.41 -9.13
CA GLU A 338 2.59 3.40 -10.55
C GLU A 338 3.28 4.49 -11.40
N GLY A 339 4.49 4.89 -10.99
CA GLY A 339 5.24 5.97 -11.65
C GLY A 339 5.00 7.37 -11.09
N GLU A 340 4.08 7.55 -10.14
CA GLU A 340 3.70 8.84 -9.54
C GLU A 340 4.73 9.39 -8.54
N ARG A 341 5.73 8.59 -8.16
CA ARG A 341 6.92 8.98 -7.38
C ARG A 341 6.66 9.38 -5.91
N LEU A 342 5.42 9.61 -5.50
CA LEU A 342 5.06 10.04 -4.15
C LEU A 342 4.69 8.88 -3.21
N ALA A 343 4.85 9.11 -1.91
CA ALA A 343 4.37 8.21 -0.86
C ALA A 343 2.84 8.12 -0.86
N PRO A 344 2.23 7.01 -0.38
CA PRO A 344 0.78 6.78 -0.48
C PRO A 344 -0.08 7.94 0.03
N GLY A 345 0.20 8.49 1.22
CA GLY A 345 -0.53 9.63 1.77
C GLY A 345 -0.50 10.85 0.83
N PRO A 346 0.66 11.49 0.62
CA PRO A 346 0.79 12.67 -0.25
C PRO A 346 0.23 12.51 -1.65
N ARG A 347 0.35 11.30 -2.20
CA ARG A 347 -0.14 10.94 -3.51
C ARG A 347 -1.67 10.96 -3.63
N ALA A 348 -2.38 10.77 -2.52
CA ALA A 348 -3.84 10.74 -2.46
C ALA A 348 -4.48 12.10 -2.09
N VAL A 349 -3.68 13.15 -1.83
CA VAL A 349 -4.25 14.48 -1.57
C VAL A 349 -4.79 15.09 -2.84
N MET A 350 -6.01 15.59 -2.75
CA MET A 350 -6.66 16.31 -3.83
C MET A 350 -6.70 17.80 -3.52
N VAL A 351 -6.47 18.62 -4.54
CA VAL A 351 -6.83 20.04 -4.55
C VAL A 351 -7.87 20.18 -5.66
N GLY A 352 -9.03 20.74 -5.36
CA GLY A 352 -10.15 20.72 -6.31
C GLY A 352 -10.54 19.28 -6.66
N ASP A 353 -10.38 18.93 -7.93
CA ASP A 353 -10.72 17.64 -8.54
C ASP A 353 -9.51 16.77 -8.88
N LEU A 354 -8.28 17.21 -8.59
CA LEU A 354 -7.05 16.51 -9.01
C LEU A 354 -6.11 16.19 -7.85
N ARG A 355 -5.42 15.05 -7.95
CA ARG A 355 -4.23 14.71 -7.18
C ARG A 355 -3.00 15.41 -7.78
N LEU A 356 -1.95 15.60 -6.97
CA LEU A 356 -0.73 16.25 -7.45
C LEU A 356 -0.07 15.50 -8.63
N PRO A 357 0.06 14.16 -8.61
CA PRO A 357 0.61 13.42 -9.76
C PRO A 357 -0.20 13.61 -11.04
N GLU A 358 -1.52 13.70 -10.93
CA GLU A 358 -2.41 13.90 -12.09
C GLU A 358 -2.17 15.27 -12.70
N LEU A 359 -2.09 16.32 -11.88
CA LEU A 359 -1.74 17.66 -12.36
C LEU A 359 -0.35 17.69 -13.02
N LEU A 360 0.64 16.98 -12.45
CA LEU A 360 2.00 16.89 -13.02
C LEU A 360 2.05 16.09 -14.34
N GLY A 361 1.03 15.28 -14.62
CA GLY A 361 0.88 14.56 -15.88
C GLY A 361 0.15 15.33 -16.98
N LEU A 362 -0.45 16.48 -16.66
CA LEU A 362 -1.13 17.33 -17.64
C LEU A 362 -0.16 18.08 -18.55
N THR A 363 -0.65 18.51 -19.70
CA THR A 363 0.03 19.51 -20.52
C THR A 363 0.06 20.88 -19.81
N VAL A 364 0.96 21.77 -20.24
CA VAL A 364 1.06 23.13 -19.68
C VAL A 364 -0.24 23.91 -19.85
N GLU A 365 -0.88 23.80 -21.01
CA GLU A 365 -2.17 24.44 -21.33
C GLU A 365 -3.28 23.98 -20.37
N GLU A 366 -3.43 22.67 -20.19
CA GLU A 366 -4.42 22.09 -19.28
C GLU A 366 -4.17 22.49 -17.83
N ALA A 367 -2.91 22.46 -17.38
CA ALA A 367 -2.54 22.88 -16.04
C ALA A 367 -2.82 24.38 -15.81
N LEU A 368 -2.54 25.24 -16.79
CA LEU A 368 -2.84 26.67 -16.73
C LEU A 368 -4.34 26.94 -16.66
N ALA A 369 -5.13 26.24 -17.48
CA ALA A 369 -6.59 26.31 -17.46
C ALA A 369 -7.15 25.88 -16.10
N TRP A 370 -6.60 24.81 -15.51
CA TRP A 370 -6.99 24.32 -14.20
C TRP A 370 -6.68 25.34 -13.08
N VAL A 371 -5.45 25.85 -12.99
CA VAL A 371 -5.04 26.84 -11.97
C VAL A 371 -5.87 28.14 -12.06
N THR A 372 -6.29 28.51 -13.27
CA THR A 372 -7.12 29.70 -13.49
C THR A 372 -8.55 29.51 -12.97
N LYS A 373 -9.11 28.31 -13.12
CA LYS A 373 -10.48 27.97 -12.70
C LYS A 373 -10.58 27.50 -11.24
N LEU A 374 -9.45 27.15 -10.62
CA LEU A 374 -9.41 26.60 -9.26
C LEU A 374 -10.10 27.54 -8.26
N LYS A 375 -11.11 27.00 -7.58
CA LYS A 375 -11.81 27.67 -6.48
C LYS A 375 -11.31 27.10 -5.16
N VAL A 376 -10.75 27.97 -4.31
CA VAL A 376 -10.34 27.62 -2.95
C VAL A 376 -11.28 28.23 -1.92
N LYS A 377 -11.39 27.58 -0.75
CA LYS A 377 -12.23 28.05 0.36
C LYS A 377 -11.84 29.49 0.74
N LYS A 378 -12.83 30.33 1.04
CA LYS A 378 -12.63 31.76 1.38
C LYS A 378 -11.62 31.96 2.51
N SER A 379 -11.63 31.08 3.51
CA SER A 379 -10.70 31.11 4.66
C SER A 379 -9.22 30.99 4.28
N MET A 380 -8.91 30.45 3.09
CA MET A 380 -7.53 30.20 2.65
C MET A 380 -7.12 31.06 1.46
N GLN A 381 -8.02 31.89 0.91
CA GLN A 381 -7.77 32.67 -0.31
C GLN A 381 -6.59 33.62 -0.17
N GLU A 382 -6.49 34.37 0.94
CA GLU A 382 -5.41 35.33 1.15
C GLU A 382 -4.03 34.65 1.21
N ALA A 383 -3.93 33.52 1.91
CA ALA A 383 -2.68 32.78 2.06
C ALA A 383 -2.21 32.11 0.76
N ILE A 384 -3.14 31.71 -0.11
CA ILE A 384 -2.85 30.96 -1.34
C ILE A 384 -2.74 31.87 -2.57
N ALA A 385 -3.32 33.07 -2.54
CA ALA A 385 -3.33 33.99 -3.69
C ALA A 385 -1.93 34.27 -4.30
N PRO A 386 -0.86 34.50 -3.51
CA PRO A 386 0.48 34.67 -4.07
C PRO A 386 0.99 33.43 -4.81
N VAL A 387 0.71 32.23 -4.28
CA VAL A 387 1.12 30.95 -4.87
C VAL A 387 0.40 30.73 -6.21
N LEU A 388 -0.89 31.02 -6.28
CA LEU A 388 -1.65 30.92 -7.54
C LEU A 388 -1.20 31.96 -8.57
N GLY A 389 -0.83 33.17 -8.13
CA GLY A 389 -0.26 34.19 -9.00
C GLY A 389 1.03 33.71 -9.67
N GLU A 390 1.93 33.13 -8.88
CA GLU A 390 3.20 32.62 -9.39
C GLU A 390 3.04 31.40 -10.30
N LEU A 391 2.13 30.47 -9.97
CA LEU A 391 1.80 29.34 -10.83
C LEU A 391 1.26 29.81 -12.19
N ARG A 392 0.32 30.76 -12.22
CA ARG A 392 -0.21 31.32 -13.47
C ARG A 392 0.87 32.01 -14.29
N SER A 393 1.73 32.79 -13.64
CA SER A 393 2.84 33.49 -14.30
C SER A 393 3.79 32.52 -15.00
N ARG A 394 4.23 31.46 -14.29
CA ARG A 394 5.19 30.48 -14.81
C ARG A 394 4.59 29.58 -15.88
N LEU A 395 3.39 29.04 -15.65
CA LEU A 395 2.68 28.24 -16.64
C LEU A 395 2.38 29.08 -17.90
N GLY A 396 1.95 30.33 -17.73
CA GLY A 396 1.72 31.25 -18.87
C GLY A 396 3.00 31.73 -19.56
N LEU A 397 4.17 31.66 -18.91
CA LEU A 397 5.44 31.84 -19.60
C LEU A 397 5.77 30.62 -20.46
N LEU A 398 5.66 29.41 -19.90
CA LEU A 398 5.90 28.16 -20.63
C LEU A 398 4.97 28.02 -21.84
N ASP A 399 3.69 28.30 -21.67
CA ASP A 399 2.69 28.25 -22.74
C ASP A 399 3.03 29.21 -23.91
N ARG A 400 3.59 30.39 -23.60
CA ARG A 400 3.99 31.36 -24.63
C ARG A 400 5.26 31.01 -25.37
N VAL A 401 6.19 30.27 -24.75
CA VAL A 401 7.46 29.90 -25.39
C VAL A 401 7.37 28.60 -26.20
N GLY A 402 6.26 27.88 -26.10
CA GLY A 402 6.06 26.56 -26.71
C GLY A 402 6.84 25.46 -26.00
#